data_AF-A0A3B9K598-F1
#
_entry.id   AF-A0A3B9K598-F1
#
_cell.length_a   1.000
_cell.length_b   1.000
_cell.length_c   1.000
_cell.angle_alpha   90.00
_cell.angle_beta   90.00
_cell.angle_gamma   90.00
#
_symmetry.space_group_name_H-M   'P 1'
#
loop_
_entity.id
_entity.type
_entity.pdbx_description
1 polymer ?
#
loop_
_entity_poly.entity_id
_entity_poly.type
_entity_poly.pdbx_seq_one_letter_code
_entity_poly.pdbx_strand_id
1 'polypeptide(L)'
;DYTYHEDPLKSADSRYLHRGKFLWDEAKKRRSTKSRQGRIFKALRKLEKIRDKYPVFRSGADTWIVEPWNDHILGIGRYFEGEKLIALFNFSETDQIAWINESEEYKDLLTGKKREAKAVELPGHGFAWLYTKFR
;
A
#
# COMPACT_ATOMS: atom_id res chain seq x y z
N ASP A 1 22.29 9.18 2.30
CA ASP A 1 23.74 9.09 2.08
C ASP A 1 24.37 10.31 2.68
N TYR A 2 24.76 10.25 3.96
CA TYR A 2 25.38 11.38 4.65
C TYR A 2 26.82 11.65 4.16
N THR A 3 27.43 10.70 3.42
CA THR A 3 28.78 10.88 2.84
C THR A 3 28.82 11.95 1.75
N TYR A 4 27.66 12.46 1.28
CA TYR A 4 27.61 13.57 0.34
C TYR A 4 28.27 14.86 0.88
N HIS A 5 28.34 15.02 2.21
CA HIS A 5 29.05 16.15 2.83
C HIS A 5 30.57 16.13 2.55
N GLU A 6 31.12 14.95 2.26
CA GLU A 6 32.55 14.75 2.02
C GLU A 6 32.94 15.00 0.56
N ASP A 7 31.97 15.10 -0.35
CA ASP A 7 32.19 15.38 -1.77
C ASP A 7 32.02 16.90 -2.01
N PRO A 8 33.11 17.65 -2.29
CA PRO A 8 33.03 19.11 -2.48
C PRO A 8 32.11 19.54 -3.61
N LEU A 9 31.81 18.65 -4.57
CA LEU A 9 30.90 18.92 -5.68
C LEU A 9 29.43 18.65 -5.31
N LYS A 10 29.16 17.99 -4.18
CA LYS A 10 27.80 17.62 -3.74
C LYS A 10 27.39 18.23 -2.40
N SER A 11 28.35 18.56 -1.54
CA SER A 11 28.12 18.94 -0.14
C SER A 11 27.21 20.16 0.05
N ALA A 12 27.20 21.08 -0.91
CA ALA A 12 26.34 22.27 -0.91
C ALA A 12 24.86 21.96 -1.25
N ASP A 13 24.55 20.76 -1.74
CA ASP A 13 23.21 20.37 -2.18
C ASP A 13 22.69 19.17 -1.38
N SER A 14 21.84 19.46 -0.39
CA SER A 14 21.24 18.45 0.49
C SER A 14 20.37 17.42 -0.24
N ARG A 15 20.01 17.65 -1.52
CA ARG A 15 19.30 16.64 -2.33
C ARG A 15 20.14 15.38 -2.54
N TYR A 16 21.47 15.47 -2.47
CA TYR A 16 22.33 14.28 -2.55
C TYR A 16 22.16 13.32 -1.37
N LEU A 17 21.52 13.74 -0.27
CA LEU A 17 21.16 12.87 0.84
C LEU A 17 20.34 11.65 0.39
N HIS A 18 19.45 11.80 -0.59
CA HIS A 18 18.61 10.70 -1.09
C HIS A 18 18.99 10.22 -2.50
N ARG A 19 20.17 10.60 -3.01
CA ARG A 19 20.68 10.24 -4.35
C ARG A 19 22.01 9.47 -4.29
N GLY A 20 22.19 8.70 -3.21
CA GLY A 20 23.38 7.87 -3.01
C GLY A 20 23.48 6.71 -4.00
N LYS A 21 24.63 6.05 -4.00
CA LYS A 21 24.88 4.88 -4.85
C LYS A 21 23.96 3.70 -4.47
N PHE A 22 23.64 2.86 -5.45
CA PHE A 22 22.87 1.65 -5.22
C PHE A 22 23.68 0.64 -4.39
N LEU A 23 23.09 0.17 -3.28
CA LEU A 23 23.75 -0.74 -2.34
C LEU A 23 23.56 -2.21 -2.78
N TRP A 24 24.44 -2.69 -3.66
CA TRP A 24 24.35 -4.05 -4.24
C TRP A 24 24.34 -5.18 -3.19
N ASP A 25 25.09 -5.03 -2.10
CA ASP A 25 25.11 -6.05 -1.03
C ASP A 25 23.78 -6.11 -0.25
N GLU A 26 23.09 -4.98 -0.10
CA GLU A 26 21.74 -4.94 0.47
C GLU A 26 20.73 -5.59 -0.48
N ALA A 27 20.88 -5.40 -1.79
CA ALA A 27 20.02 -6.02 -2.80
C ALA A 27 20.12 -7.56 -2.81
N LYS A 28 21.28 -8.13 -2.45
CA LYS A 28 21.44 -9.59 -2.26
C LYS A 28 20.52 -10.11 -1.14
N LYS A 29 20.26 -9.31 -0.10
CA LYS A 29 19.41 -9.69 1.05
C LYS A 29 17.91 -9.77 0.71
N ARG A 30 17.47 -9.32 -0.48
CA ARG A 30 16.06 -9.38 -0.91
C ARG A 30 15.43 -10.78 -0.86
N ARG A 31 16.26 -11.83 -0.91
CA ARG A 31 15.81 -13.23 -0.84
C ARG A 31 15.56 -13.70 0.60
N SER A 32 16.15 -13.06 1.60
CA SER A 32 15.96 -13.41 3.01
C SER A 32 14.54 -13.11 3.48
N THR A 33 13.96 -13.98 4.31
CA THR A 33 12.67 -13.73 4.98
C THR A 33 12.83 -12.97 6.31
N LYS A 34 14.05 -12.93 6.87
CA LYS A 34 14.34 -12.35 8.18
C LYS A 34 14.86 -10.90 8.09
N SER A 35 15.55 -10.54 7.01
CA SER A 35 16.08 -9.19 6.82
C SER A 35 14.99 -8.15 6.49
N ARG A 36 15.17 -6.88 6.86
CA ARG A 36 14.24 -5.80 6.49
C ARG A 36 14.09 -5.67 4.97
N GLN A 37 15.20 -5.80 4.24
CA GLN A 37 15.30 -5.64 2.79
C GLN A 37 14.43 -6.69 2.10
N GLY A 38 14.56 -7.94 2.52
CA GLY A 38 13.75 -9.04 1.98
C GLY A 38 12.28 -8.97 2.38
N ARG A 39 11.95 -8.53 3.61
CA ARG A 39 10.56 -8.28 4.02
C ARG A 39 9.89 -7.20 3.15
N ILE A 40 10.53 -6.04 3.00
CA ILE A 40 10.03 -4.92 2.19
C ILE A 40 9.92 -5.33 0.71
N PHE A 41 10.98 -5.92 0.14
CA PHE A 41 10.99 -6.33 -1.26
C PHE A 41 9.86 -7.33 -1.58
N LYS A 42 9.68 -8.35 -0.74
CA LYS A 42 8.62 -9.35 -0.95
C LYS A 42 7.23 -8.75 -0.78
N ALA A 43 7.04 -7.85 0.18
CA ALA A 43 5.77 -7.13 0.36
C ALA A 43 5.44 -6.29 -0.88
N LEU A 44 6.37 -5.47 -1.38
CA LEU A 44 6.17 -4.67 -2.58
C LEU A 44 5.90 -5.54 -3.83
N ARG A 45 6.66 -6.62 -4.02
CA ARG A 45 6.42 -7.58 -5.12
C ARG A 45 5.04 -8.24 -5.04
N LYS A 46 4.52 -8.48 -3.83
CA LYS A 46 3.15 -9.00 -3.65
C LYS A 46 2.12 -7.97 -4.11
N LEU A 47 2.28 -6.70 -3.71
CA LEU A 47 1.38 -5.61 -4.09
C LEU A 47 1.42 -5.34 -5.60
N GLU A 48 2.59 -5.33 -6.21
CA GLU A 48 2.75 -5.21 -7.66
C GLU A 48 2.01 -6.32 -8.41
N LYS A 49 2.17 -7.59 -7.99
CA LYS A 49 1.46 -8.72 -8.63
C LYS A 49 -0.06 -8.60 -8.50
N ILE A 50 -0.56 -8.10 -7.37
CA ILE A 50 -2.00 -7.83 -7.21
C ILE A 50 -2.41 -6.71 -8.16
N ARG A 51 -1.68 -5.59 -8.16
CA ARG A 51 -1.96 -4.43 -9.02
C ARG A 51 -2.00 -4.79 -10.51
N ASP A 52 -1.08 -5.64 -10.96
CA ASP A 52 -1.01 -6.12 -12.35
C ASP A 52 -2.21 -7.03 -12.72
N LYS A 53 -2.67 -7.84 -11.76
CA LYS A 53 -3.72 -8.83 -11.99
C LYS A 53 -5.14 -8.25 -12.08
N TYR A 54 -5.44 -7.16 -11.37
CA TYR A 54 -6.81 -6.65 -11.23
C TYR A 54 -7.04 -5.35 -12.02
N PRO A 55 -7.90 -5.36 -13.06
CA PRO A 55 -8.25 -4.19 -13.87
C PRO A 55 -8.64 -2.93 -13.09
N VAL A 56 -9.27 -3.06 -11.91
CA VAL A 56 -9.61 -1.92 -11.03
C VAL A 56 -8.42 -0.99 -10.69
N PHE A 57 -7.18 -1.45 -10.85
CA PHE A 57 -5.98 -0.65 -10.63
C PHE A 57 -5.48 0.14 -11.86
N ARG A 58 -6.07 -0.07 -13.04
CA ARG A 58 -5.72 0.66 -14.28
C ARG A 58 -5.97 2.16 -14.14
N SER A 59 -5.25 2.97 -14.90
CA SER A 59 -5.34 4.44 -14.85
C SER A 59 -6.71 4.99 -15.25
N GLY A 60 -7.48 4.26 -16.06
CA GLY A 60 -8.83 4.63 -16.46
C GLY A 60 -9.93 4.27 -15.44
N ALA A 61 -9.57 3.73 -14.27
CA ALA A 61 -10.54 3.46 -13.22
C ALA A 61 -11.05 4.76 -12.58
N ASP A 62 -12.35 4.86 -12.40
CA ASP A 62 -12.94 5.91 -11.58
C ASP A 62 -12.36 5.83 -10.16
N THR A 63 -12.16 6.98 -9.53
CA THR A 63 -11.57 7.07 -8.20
C THR A 63 -12.30 8.12 -7.38
N TRP A 64 -12.66 7.78 -6.14
CA TRP A 64 -13.34 8.69 -5.21
C TRP A 64 -12.85 8.48 -3.77
N ILE A 65 -13.17 9.42 -2.90
CA ILE A 65 -12.91 9.31 -1.46
C ILE A 65 -14.04 8.52 -0.80
N VAL A 66 -13.68 7.57 0.05
CA VAL A 66 -14.61 6.83 0.91
C VAL A 66 -14.46 7.39 2.31
N GLU A 67 -15.55 7.91 2.87
CA GLU A 67 -15.61 8.43 4.24
C GLU A 67 -15.57 7.27 5.26
N PRO A 68 -14.48 7.08 6.01
CA PRO A 68 -14.37 6.00 6.99
C PRO A 68 -14.86 6.41 8.39
N TRP A 69 -15.28 7.67 8.60
CA TRP A 69 -15.62 8.25 9.89
C TRP A 69 -14.52 8.05 10.95
N ASN A 70 -13.27 8.15 10.51
CA ASN A 70 -12.08 8.04 11.35
C ASN A 70 -10.93 8.84 10.71
N ASP A 71 -10.50 9.91 11.36
CA ASP A 71 -9.47 10.84 10.86
C ASP A 71 -8.08 10.20 10.70
N HIS A 72 -7.86 9.02 11.29
CA HIS A 72 -6.63 8.26 11.10
C HIS A 72 -6.64 7.38 9.85
N ILE A 73 -7.78 7.25 9.17
CA ILE A 73 -7.94 6.33 8.04
C ILE A 73 -8.25 7.11 6.76
N LEU A 74 -7.48 6.84 5.72
CA LEU A 74 -7.81 7.27 4.36
C LEU A 74 -8.57 6.16 3.63
N GLY A 75 -9.79 6.46 3.17
CA GLY A 75 -10.56 5.59 2.29
C GLY A 75 -10.51 6.05 0.84
N ILE A 76 -10.22 5.11 -0.08
CA ILE A 76 -10.23 5.34 -1.53
C ILE A 76 -11.07 4.26 -2.19
N GLY A 77 -12.08 4.69 -2.94
CA GLY A 77 -12.87 3.84 -3.80
C GLY A 77 -12.34 3.86 -5.23
N ARG A 78 -12.38 2.71 -5.91
CA ARG A 78 -12.10 2.61 -7.33
C ARG A 78 -13.10 1.71 -8.04
N TYR A 79 -13.42 2.04 -9.28
CA TYR A 79 -14.31 1.24 -10.13
C TYR A 79 -13.79 1.16 -11.56
N PHE A 80 -13.84 -0.02 -12.16
CA PHE A 80 -13.49 -0.22 -13.56
C PHE A 80 -14.13 -1.50 -14.11
N GLU A 81 -14.90 -1.41 -15.20
CA GLU A 81 -15.45 -2.58 -15.92
C GLU A 81 -16.13 -3.62 -15.01
N GLY A 82 -17.00 -3.18 -14.09
CA GLY A 82 -17.69 -4.07 -13.16
C GLY A 82 -16.85 -4.53 -11.97
N GLU A 83 -15.60 -4.11 -11.84
CA GLU A 83 -14.77 -4.33 -10.66
C GLU A 83 -14.79 -3.12 -9.74
N LYS A 84 -14.97 -3.35 -8.43
CA LYS A 84 -14.96 -2.31 -7.40
C LYS A 84 -13.94 -2.64 -6.32
N LEU A 85 -13.21 -1.63 -5.89
CA LEU A 85 -12.22 -1.70 -4.83
C LEU A 85 -12.52 -0.62 -3.79
N ILE A 86 -12.56 -1.01 -2.53
CA ILE A 86 -12.48 -0.10 -1.39
C ILE A 86 -11.12 -0.34 -0.71
N ALA A 87 -10.23 0.64 -0.83
CA ALA A 87 -8.91 0.64 -0.24
C ALA A 87 -8.90 1.52 1.01
N LEU A 88 -8.53 0.95 2.15
CA LEU A 88 -8.48 1.64 3.44
C LEU A 88 -7.06 1.63 3.98
N PHE A 89 -6.53 2.78 4.39
CA PHE A 89 -5.15 2.93 4.86
C PHE A 89 -5.14 3.58 6.24
N ASN A 90 -4.61 2.88 7.24
CA ASN A 90 -4.43 3.42 8.59
C ASN A 90 -3.11 4.19 8.68
N PHE A 91 -3.18 5.49 8.96
CA PHE A 91 -2.02 6.35 9.17
C PHE A 91 -1.60 6.48 10.64
N SER A 92 -2.37 5.91 11.58
CA SER A 92 -1.97 5.78 12.98
C SER A 92 -0.97 4.64 13.21
N GLU A 93 -0.19 4.76 14.28
CA GLU A 93 0.68 3.69 14.80
C GLU A 93 -0.12 2.60 15.55
N THR A 94 -1.35 2.91 15.97
CA THR A 94 -2.24 2.00 16.69
C THR A 94 -3.34 1.44 15.80
N ASP A 95 -3.96 0.36 16.26
CA ASP A 95 -5.09 -0.26 15.57
C ASP A 95 -6.28 0.71 15.54
N GLN A 96 -6.96 0.76 14.39
CA GLN A 96 -8.06 1.68 14.11
C GLN A 96 -9.19 0.94 13.39
N ILE A 97 -10.39 1.49 13.44
CA ILE A 97 -11.58 0.94 12.77
C ILE A 97 -12.08 1.92 11.72
N ALA A 98 -12.28 1.45 10.49
CA ALA A 98 -12.97 2.18 9.44
C ALA A 98 -14.47 1.86 9.47
N TRP A 99 -15.31 2.85 9.77
CA TRP A 99 -16.76 2.73 9.88
C TRP A 99 -17.46 2.91 8.53
N ILE A 100 -17.03 2.12 7.54
CA ILE A 100 -17.74 1.98 6.27
C ILE A 100 -18.90 0.99 6.40
N ASN A 101 -19.84 1.02 5.45
CA ASN A 101 -20.98 0.09 5.44
C ASN A 101 -21.41 -0.28 4.01
N GLU A 102 -20.54 -1.01 3.31
CA GLU A 102 -20.86 -1.52 1.97
C GLU A 102 -21.75 -2.78 2.07
N SER A 103 -22.62 -2.98 1.08
CA SER A 103 -23.61 -4.04 1.08
C SER A 103 -23.16 -5.30 0.33
N GLU A 104 -22.20 -5.18 -0.58
CA GLU A 104 -21.74 -6.28 -1.42
C GLU A 104 -20.81 -7.25 -0.67
N GLU A 105 -20.60 -8.44 -1.25
CA GLU A 105 -19.56 -9.36 -0.76
C GLU A 105 -18.18 -8.93 -1.26
N TYR A 106 -17.27 -8.68 -0.31
CA TYR A 106 -15.88 -8.33 -0.61
C TYR A 106 -14.91 -9.46 -0.25
N LYS A 107 -13.77 -9.48 -0.93
CA LYS A 107 -12.59 -10.24 -0.54
C LYS A 107 -11.42 -9.30 -0.30
N ASP A 108 -10.61 -9.59 0.70
CA ASP A 108 -9.35 -8.88 0.91
C ASP A 108 -8.29 -9.40 -0.07
N LEU A 109 -7.81 -8.55 -0.97
CA LEU A 109 -6.83 -8.94 -1.99
C LEU A 109 -5.47 -9.37 -1.41
N LEU A 110 -5.12 -8.93 -0.19
CA LEU A 110 -3.87 -9.32 0.46
C LEU A 110 -3.95 -10.74 1.02
N THR A 111 -5.10 -11.13 1.59
CA THR A 111 -5.25 -12.43 2.26
C THR A 111 -5.94 -13.46 1.37
N GLY A 112 -6.68 -13.02 0.35
CA GLY A 112 -7.54 -13.83 -0.49
C GLY A 112 -8.84 -14.28 0.18
N LYS A 113 -9.09 -13.88 1.43
CA LYS A 113 -10.26 -14.31 2.21
C LYS A 113 -11.44 -13.37 1.99
N LYS A 114 -12.66 -13.89 2.11
CA LYS A 114 -13.87 -13.07 2.23
C LYS A 114 -13.73 -12.16 3.45
N ARG A 115 -14.15 -10.91 3.32
CA ARG A 115 -14.08 -9.91 4.37
C ARG A 115 -15.21 -8.92 4.16
N GLU A 116 -16.02 -8.71 5.18
CA GLU A 116 -17.07 -7.70 5.14
C GLU A 116 -16.45 -6.30 5.10
N ALA A 117 -17.06 -5.42 4.31
CA ALA A 117 -16.70 -4.01 4.22
C ALA A 117 -17.57 -3.20 5.20
N LYS A 118 -17.58 -3.62 6.46
CA LYS A 118 -18.30 -3.03 7.58
C LYS A 118 -17.41 -3.01 8.82
N ALA A 119 -17.30 -1.86 9.49
CA ALA A 119 -16.49 -1.69 10.71
C ALA A 119 -15.12 -2.39 10.61
N VAL A 120 -14.34 -2.01 9.60
CA VAL A 120 -13.13 -2.75 9.19
C VAL A 120 -11.96 -2.40 10.10
N GLU A 121 -11.52 -3.35 10.92
CA GLU A 121 -10.34 -3.19 11.78
C GLU A 121 -9.03 -3.23 10.97
N LEU A 122 -8.16 -2.26 11.19
CA LEU A 122 -6.87 -2.12 10.55
C LEU A 122 -5.77 -2.01 11.60
N PRO A 123 -4.74 -2.87 11.56
CA PRO A 123 -3.57 -2.70 12.41
C PRO A 123 -2.90 -1.34 12.22
N GLY A 124 -2.09 -0.92 13.19
CA GLY A 124 -1.20 0.24 13.04
C GLY A 124 -0.38 0.20 11.74
N HIS A 125 -0.40 1.29 10.97
CA HIS A 125 0.17 1.40 9.61
C HIS A 125 -0.30 0.32 8.61
N GLY A 126 -1.38 -0.39 8.94
CA GLY A 126 -2.00 -1.42 8.13
C GLY A 126 -2.91 -0.85 7.05
N PHE A 127 -3.34 -1.71 6.15
CA PHE A 127 -4.31 -1.37 5.12
C PHE A 127 -5.08 -2.60 4.65
N ALA A 128 -6.23 -2.37 4.04
CA ALA A 128 -7.05 -3.40 3.42
C ALA A 128 -7.42 -2.99 1.99
N TRP A 129 -7.42 -3.97 1.08
CA TRP A 129 -7.90 -3.82 -0.29
C TRP A 129 -9.09 -4.75 -0.48
N LEU A 130 -10.29 -4.21 -0.24
CA LEU A 130 -11.54 -4.94 -0.32
C LEU A 130 -12.04 -4.86 -1.75
N TYR A 131 -12.10 -6.01 -2.41
CA TYR A 131 -12.48 -6.10 -3.81
C TYR A 131 -13.78 -6.87 -3.98
N THR A 132 -14.62 -6.40 -4.90
CA THR A 132 -15.77 -7.13 -5.42
C THR A 132 -15.86 -7.01 -6.95
N LYS A 133 -16.63 -7.90 -7.56
CA LYS A 133 -16.90 -7.88 -9.00
C LYS A 133 -18.38 -8.13 -9.24
N PHE A 134 -19.02 -7.18 -9.89
CA PHE A 134 -20.39 -7.28 -10.35
C PHE A 134 -20.47 -8.22 -11.55
N ARG A 135 -21.54 -9.03 -11.60
CA ARG A 135 -21.83 -9.92 -12.72
C ARG A 135 -22.56 -9.16 -13.82
#